data_AF-A0A7C5GZ82-F1
#
_entry.id   AF-A0A7C5GZ82-F1
#
_cell.length_a   1.000
_cell.length_b   1.000
_cell.length_c   1.000
_cell.angle_alpha   90.00
_cell.angle_beta   90.00
_cell.angle_gamma   90.00
#
_symmetry.space_group_name_H-M   'P 1'
#
loop_
_entity.id
_entity.type
_entity.pdbx_description
1 polymer ?
#
loop_
_entity_poly.entity_id
_entity_poly.type
_entity_poly.pdbx_seq_one_letter_code
_entity_poly.pdbx_strand_id
1 'polypeptide(L)' 'MSEEQQSIREIRINPIVPSESVLVATARGMRPRKKEEPAPRDTRHHVESCPFCRGNEEKTPPTIVQYP' A
#
# COMPACT_ATOMS: atom_id res chain seq x y z
N MET A 1 21.19 2.67 29.90
CA MET A 1 20.31 1.48 29.80
C MET A 1 19.36 1.72 28.64
N SER A 2 19.69 1.18 27.47
CA SER A 2 18.72 0.82 26.42
C SER A 2 19.52 0.35 25.20
N GLU A 3 19.83 -0.94 25.24
CA GLU A 3 19.95 -1.86 24.10
C GLU A 3 20.31 -1.22 22.77
N GLU A 4 21.56 -1.43 22.33
CA GLU A 4 21.87 -1.46 20.90
C GLU A 4 20.76 -2.25 20.20
N GLN A 5 19.92 -1.56 19.44
CA GLN A 5 18.91 -2.18 18.61
C GLN A 5 19.64 -3.17 17.69
N GLN A 6 19.67 -4.44 18.07
CA GLN A 6 20.32 -5.50 17.29
C GLN A 6 19.71 -5.46 15.90
N SER A 7 20.50 -5.00 14.92
CA SER A 7 20.07 -4.94 13.55
C SER A 7 19.86 -6.37 13.05
N ILE A 8 18.61 -6.81 12.95
CA ILE A 8 18.24 -8.13 12.44
C ILE A 8 18.72 -8.24 10.99
N ARG A 9 19.47 -9.31 10.72
CA ARG A 9 19.96 -9.68 9.39
C ARG A 9 19.80 -11.18 9.17
N GLU A 10 18.71 -11.58 8.53
CA GLU A 10 18.37 -12.99 8.34
C GLU A 10 17.55 -13.22 7.06
N ILE A 11 17.39 -14.49 6.68
CA ILE A 11 16.51 -14.92 5.59
C ILE A 11 15.36 -15.74 6.23
N ARG A 12 14.12 -15.38 5.91
CA ARG A 12 12.92 -16.13 6.31
C ARG A 12 12.28 -16.78 5.09
N ILE A 13 11.77 -17.99 5.24
CA ILE A 13 11.07 -18.71 4.17
C ILE A 13 9.57 -18.43 4.25
N ASN A 14 8.92 -18.17 3.12
CA ASN A 14 7.46 -18.00 3.06
C ASN A 14 6.78 -19.38 3.21
N PRO A 15 5.94 -19.63 4.22
CA PRO A 15 5.29 -20.93 4.39
C PRO A 15 4.20 -21.21 3.36
N ILE A 16 3.63 -20.18 2.71
CA ILE A 16 2.61 -20.31 1.66
C ILE A 16 3.26 -20.68 0.33
N VAL A 17 4.44 -20.11 0.06
CA VAL A 17 5.20 -20.34 -1.17
C VAL A 17 6.65 -20.69 -0.79
N PRO A 18 6.98 -21.98 -0.54
CA PRO A 18 8.28 -22.37 0.03
C PRO A 18 9.50 -22.09 -0.87
N SER A 19 9.28 -21.84 -2.16
CA SER A 19 10.33 -21.38 -3.08
C SER A 19 10.69 -19.90 -2.89
N GLU A 20 9.89 -19.13 -2.15
CA GLU A 20 10.14 -17.73 -1.85
C GLU A 20 10.87 -17.54 -0.52
N SER A 21 11.84 -16.63 -0.53
CA SER A 21 12.62 -16.24 0.64
C SER A 21 12.62 -14.73 0.79
N VAL A 22 12.51 -14.25 2.02
CA VAL A 22 12.51 -12.84 2.39
C VAL A 22 13.80 -12.49 3.12
N LEU A 23 14.56 -11.54 2.58
CA LEU A 23 15.73 -10.96 3.25
C LEU A 23 15.27 -9.88 4.24
N VAL A 24 15.47 -10.13 5.54
CA VAL A 24 15.21 -9.16 6.61
C VAL A 24 16.51 -8.44 6.96
N ALA A 25 16.56 -7.11 6.82
CA ALA A 25 17.73 -6.28 7.11
C ALA A 25 17.30 -4.92 7.70
N THR A 26 16.97 -4.90 8.99
CA THR A 26 16.27 -3.75 9.63
C THR A 26 17.05 -2.44 9.57
N ALA A 27 18.38 -2.50 9.62
CA ALA A 27 19.26 -1.33 9.48
C ALA A 27 19.09 -0.58 8.12
N ARG A 28 18.55 -1.23 7.08
CA ARG A 28 18.28 -0.56 5.79
C ARG A 28 17.25 0.58 5.92
N GLY A 29 16.38 0.54 6.93
CA GLY A 29 15.40 1.60 7.20
C GLY A 29 16.05 2.94 7.56
N MET A 30 17.22 2.90 8.20
CA MET A 30 17.96 4.08 8.70
C MET A 30 18.79 4.79 7.64
N ARG A 31 18.83 4.27 6.40
CA ARG A 31 19.58 4.93 5.32
C ARG A 31 18.98 6.32 5.03
N PRO A 32 19.81 7.34 4.80
CA PRO A 32 19.33 8.65 4.35
C PRO A 32 18.42 8.50 3.13
N ARG A 33 17.24 9.13 3.18
CA ARG A 33 16.28 9.18 2.07
C ARG A 33 16.06 10.62 1.65
N LYS A 34 15.88 10.85 0.35
CA LYS A 34 15.29 12.09 -0.11
C LYS A 34 13.85 12.11 0.41
N LYS A 35 13.44 13.20 1.05
CA LYS A 35 12.05 13.36 1.49
C LYS A 35 11.18 13.47 0.24
N GLU A 36 10.33 12.47 0.03
CA GLU A 36 9.28 12.53 -0.99
C GLU A 36 8.11 13.31 -0.42
N GLU A 37 7.63 14.31 -1.17
CA GLU A 37 6.39 14.98 -0.82
C GLU A 37 5.23 14.02 -1.13
N PRO A 38 4.25 13.88 -0.23
CA PRO A 38 3.07 13.08 -0.53
C PRO A 38 2.37 13.69 -1.75
N ALA A 39 1.87 12.83 -2.63
CA ALA A 39 1.04 13.29 -3.74
C ALA A 39 -0.15 14.11 -3.18
N PRO A 40 -0.49 15.24 -3.82
CA PRO A 40 -1.63 16.03 -3.39
C PRO A 40 -2.90 15.17 -3.47
N ARG A 41 -3.69 15.17 -2.40
CA ARG A 41 -4.96 14.45 -2.38
C ARG A 41 -6.04 15.34 -2.96
N ASP A 42 -6.77 14.82 -3.92
CA ASP A 42 -8.04 15.41 -4.33
C ASP A 42 -9.11 15.08 -3.28
N THR A 43 -9.67 16.11 -2.64
CA THR A 43 -10.65 15.98 -1.57
C THR A 43 -12.07 16.34 -2.00
N ARG A 44 -12.29 16.60 -3.30
CA ARG A 44 -13.62 16.91 -3.83
C ARG A 44 -14.58 15.76 -3.56
N HIS A 45 -15.78 16.10 -3.09
CA HIS A 45 -16.84 15.11 -2.80
C HIS A 45 -17.40 14.44 -4.06
N HIS A 46 -17.38 15.16 -5.18
CA HIS A 46 -17.91 14.69 -6.45
C HIS A 46 -17.02 15.21 -7.58
N VAL A 47 -16.77 14.34 -8.56
CA VAL A 47 -15.99 14.66 -9.76
C VAL A 47 -16.72 14.07 -10.96
N GLU A 48 -17.03 14.88 -11.96
CA GLU A 48 -17.78 14.44 -13.16
C GLU A 48 -17.09 13.32 -13.92
N SER A 49 -15.75 13.29 -13.92
CA SER A 49 -14.98 12.22 -14.56
C SER A 49 -14.82 10.96 -13.70
N CYS A 50 -15.18 10.99 -12.42
CA CYS A 50 -15.04 9.83 -11.55
C CYS A 50 -16.22 8.87 -11.77
N PRO A 51 -16.01 7.67 -12.32
CA PRO A 51 -17.10 6.72 -12.57
C PRO A 51 -17.75 6.21 -11.27
N PHE A 52 -17.06 6.30 -10.13
CA PHE A 52 -17.56 5.81 -8.84
C PHE A 52 -18.31 6.87 -8.02
N CYS A 53 -18.39 8.11 -8.50
CA CYS A 53 -19.25 9.11 -7.89
C CYS A 53 -20.73 8.80 -8.20
N ARG A 54 -21.63 9.04 -7.23
CA ARG A 54 -23.08 8.90 -7.43
C ARG A 54 -23.54 9.79 -8.59
N GLY A 55 -24.37 9.29 -9.48
CA GLY A 55 -24.85 9.99 -10.68
C GLY A 55 -23.98 9.80 -11.93
N ASN A 56 -22.86 9.05 -11.84
CA ASN A 56 -21.99 8.69 -12.97
C ASN A 56 -22.05 7.18 -13.28
N GLU A 57 -23.15 6.50 -12.92
CA GLU A 57 -23.28 5.05 -13.04
C GLU A 57 -23.13 4.58 -14.51
N GLU A 58 -23.45 5.43 -15.49
CA GLU A 58 -23.25 5.16 -16.91
C GLU A 58 -21.77 5.02 -17.31
N LYS A 59 -20.84 5.52 -16.48
CA LYS A 59 -19.39 5.39 -16.68
C LYS A 59 -18.82 4.14 -16.01
N THR A 60 -19.64 3.36 -15.31
CA THR A 60 -19.25 2.07 -14.74
C THR A 60 -19.67 0.91 -15.64
N PRO A 61 -19.00 -0.25 -15.57
CA PRO A 61 -19.52 -1.47 -16.16
C PRO A 61 -20.91 -1.81 -15.59
N PRO A 62 -21.72 -2.61 -16.31
CA PRO A 62 -23.05 -3.01 -15.83
C PRO A 62 -23.01 -3.62 -14.43
N THR A 63 -24.01 -3.29 -13.62
CA THR A 63 -24.16 -3.80 -12.26
C THR A 63 -24.21 -5.33 -12.26
N ILE A 64 -23.36 -5.96 -11.44
CA ILE A 64 -23.31 -7.42 -11.28
C ILE A 64 -24.39 -7.88 -10.29
N VAL A 65 -24.56 -7.18 -9.17
CA VAL A 65 -25.53 -7.50 -8.12
C VAL A 65 -25.88 -6.24 -7.31
N GLN A 66 -27.11 -6.14 -6.83
CA GLN A 66 -27.58 -5.09 -5.91
C GLN A 66 -28.32 -5.74 -4.75
N TYR A 67 -27.99 -5.31 -3.53
CA TYR A 67 -28.64 -5.77 -2.29
C TYR A 67 -29.52 -4.64 -1.71
N PRO A 68 -30.67 -4.96 -1.09
CA PRO A 68 -31.53 -3.98 -0.43
C PRO A 68 -30.91 -3.40 0.85
#